data_AF-A0A1N7BTX8-F1
#
_entry.id   AF-A0A1N7BTX8-F1
#
_cell.length_a   1.000
_cell.length_b   1.000
_cell.length_c   1.000
_cell.angle_alpha   90.00
_cell.angle_beta   90.00
_cell.angle_gamma   90.00
#
_symmetry.space_group_name_H-M   'P 1'
#
loop_
_entity.id
_entity.type
_entity.pdbx_description
1 polymer ?
#
loop_
_entity_poly.entity_id
_entity_poly.type
_entity_poly.pdbx_seq_one_letter_code
_entity_poly.pdbx_strand_id
1 'polypeptide(L)'
;MEEKKNYVIKRLIVGQTFLSSELRKNQSIFNCYDEAYKVYNLVDKEIDADSKKEARIGLNNMISEYEDYLKDQIGELLNVAEIKTLALYGISNWIANCSLSFTEDE
;
A
#
# COMPACT_ATOMS: atom_id res chain seq x y z
N MET A 1 5.50 19.92 -14.24
CA MET A 1 4.57 19.31 -13.25
C MET A 1 4.66 17.79 -13.36
N GLU A 2 4.61 17.26 -14.59
CA GLU A 2 4.95 15.87 -14.98
C GLU A 2 6.25 15.34 -14.37
N GLU A 3 7.35 16.09 -14.45
CA GLU A 3 8.65 15.63 -13.94
C GLU A 3 8.65 15.35 -12.44
N LYS A 4 7.90 16.14 -11.66
CA LYS A 4 7.75 15.92 -10.21
C LYS A 4 6.89 14.69 -9.92
N LYS A 5 5.83 14.45 -10.69
CA LYS A 5 5.00 13.23 -10.58
C LYS A 5 5.84 11.99 -10.90
N ASN A 6 6.55 11.99 -12.02
CA ASN A 6 7.41 10.89 -12.45
C ASN A 6 8.54 10.61 -11.45
N TYR A 7 9.11 11.65 -10.83
CA TYR A 7 10.10 11.49 -9.78
C TYR A 7 9.53 10.78 -8.54
N VAL A 8 8.32 11.16 -8.10
CA VAL A 8 7.66 10.53 -6.95
C VAL A 8 7.33 9.07 -7.24
N ILE A 9 6.77 8.76 -8.41
CA ILE A 9 6.45 7.39 -8.84
C ILE A 9 7.69 6.51 -8.85
N LYS A 10 8.81 6.98 -9.42
CA LYS A 10 10.07 6.22 -9.43
C LYS A 10 10.57 5.89 -8.03
N ARG A 11 10.45 6.81 -7.06
CA ARG A 11 10.86 6.55 -5.68
C ARG A 11 9.95 5.54 -4.98
N LEU A 12 8.65 5.54 -5.28
CA LEU A 12 7.70 4.54 -4.78
C LEU A 12 8.07 3.14 -5.29
N ILE A 13 8.34 2.99 -6.60
CA ILE A 13 8.76 1.71 -7.21
C ILE A 13 10.07 1.18 -6.59
N VAL A 14 11.05 2.05 -6.36
CA VAL A 14 12.32 1.66 -5.70
C VAL A 14 12.07 1.18 -4.27
N GLY A 15 11.26 1.92 -3.50
CA GLY A 15 10.87 1.51 -2.14
C GLY A 15 10.13 0.17 -2.12
N GLN A 16 9.25 -0.07 -3.09
CA GLN A 16 8.52 -1.31 -3.27
C GLN A 16 9.44 -2.50 -3.53
N THR A 17 10.40 -2.31 -4.43
CA THR A 17 11.39 -3.33 -4.78
C THR A 17 12.26 -3.68 -3.58
N PHE A 18 12.67 -2.67 -2.81
CA PHE A 18 13.45 -2.87 -1.58
C PHE A 18 12.66 -3.66 -0.53
N LEU A 19 11.44 -3.23 -0.18
CA LEU A 19 10.61 -3.91 0.82
C LEU A 19 10.27 -5.35 0.42
N SER A 20 9.93 -5.58 -0.86
CA SER A 20 9.70 -6.93 -1.38
C SER A 20 10.96 -7.80 -1.28
N SER A 21 12.14 -7.23 -1.55
CA SER A 21 13.41 -7.94 -1.40
C SER A 21 13.72 -8.28 0.05
N GLU A 22 13.51 -7.35 0.99
CA GLU A 22 13.72 -7.59 2.42
C GLU A 22 12.74 -8.63 2.96
N LEU A 23 11.45 -8.55 2.60
CA LEU A 23 10.45 -9.55 3.00
C LEU A 23 10.77 -10.93 2.43
N ARG A 24 11.24 -11.03 1.17
CA ARG A 24 11.65 -12.32 0.57
C ARG A 24 12.82 -12.99 1.28
N LYS A 25 13.64 -12.26 2.04
CA LYS A 25 14.64 -12.88 2.93
C LYS A 25 13.99 -13.71 4.03
N ASN A 26 12.70 -13.46 4.32
CA ASN A 26 11.87 -14.24 5.21
C ASN A 26 10.61 -14.73 4.47
N GLN A 27 10.80 -15.77 3.65
CA GLN A 27 9.80 -16.30 2.72
C GLN A 27 8.42 -16.58 3.37
N SER A 28 8.40 -17.05 4.62
CA SER A 28 7.15 -17.30 5.36
C SER A 28 6.35 -16.03 5.58
N ILE A 29 7.02 -14.96 6.06
CA ILE A 29 6.40 -13.66 6.29
C ILE A 29 5.97 -13.02 4.96
N PHE A 30 6.79 -13.15 3.92
CA PHE A 30 6.44 -12.66 2.58
C PHE A 30 5.16 -13.32 2.06
N ASN A 31 5.03 -14.64 2.17
CA ASN A 31 3.85 -15.35 1.69
C ASN A 31 2.59 -14.93 2.47
N CYS A 32 2.66 -14.84 3.81
CA CYS A 32 1.53 -14.38 4.63
C CYS A 32 1.13 -12.93 4.29
N TYR A 33 2.09 -12.04 4.07
CA TYR A 33 1.82 -10.67 3.66
C TYR A 33 1.22 -10.58 2.26
N ASP A 34 1.75 -11.32 1.29
CA ASP A 34 1.26 -11.34 -0.09
C ASP A 34 -0.17 -11.89 -0.19
N GLU A 35 -0.50 -12.92 0.60
CA GLU A 35 -1.86 -13.44 0.72
C GLU A 35 -2.80 -12.40 1.36
N ALA A 36 -2.41 -11.79 2.47
CA ALA A 36 -3.19 -10.74 3.13
C ALA A 36 -3.45 -9.55 2.18
N TYR A 37 -2.44 -9.13 1.42
CA TYR A 37 -2.56 -8.03 0.45
C TYR A 37 -3.53 -8.36 -0.69
N LYS A 38 -3.51 -9.59 -1.21
CA LYS A 38 -4.44 -10.04 -2.27
C LYS A 38 -5.89 -10.12 -1.79
N VAL A 39 -6.09 -10.57 -0.55
CA VAL A 39 -7.44 -10.70 0.05
C VAL A 39 -8.04 -9.35 0.40
N TYR A 40 -7.22 -8.40 0.86
CA TYR A 40 -7.64 -7.02 1.18
C TYR A 40 -7.99 -6.18 -0.06
N ASN A 41 -8.37 -6.81 -1.18
CA ASN A 41 -8.62 -6.19 -2.48
C ASN A 41 -9.34 -4.83 -2.36
N LEU A 42 -8.58 -3.77 -2.58
CA LEU A 42 -9.00 -2.38 -2.39
C LEU A 42 -9.82 -1.82 -3.56
N VAL A 43 -10.08 -2.64 -4.58
CA VAL A 43 -10.84 -2.26 -5.79
C VAL A 43 -12.25 -1.77 -5.45
N ASP A 44 -12.85 -2.24 -4.35
CA ASP A 44 -14.18 -1.79 -3.90
C ASP A 44 -14.13 -0.66 -2.85
N LYS A 45 -12.94 -0.10 -2.54
CA LYS A 45 -12.77 0.99 -1.56
C LYS A 45 -12.51 2.34 -2.24
N GLU A 46 -13.40 2.72 -3.16
CA GLU A 46 -13.39 4.07 -3.74
C GLU A 46 -13.63 5.12 -2.65
N ILE A 47 -12.80 6.17 -2.65
CA ILE A 47 -13.00 7.35 -1.82
C ILE A 47 -13.41 8.49 -2.74
N ASP A 48 -14.70 8.83 -2.71
CA ASP A 48 -15.16 10.11 -3.26
C ASP A 48 -14.73 11.24 -2.32
N ALA A 49 -13.93 12.17 -2.85
CA ALA A 49 -13.43 13.31 -2.11
C ALA A 49 -13.51 14.60 -2.94
N ASP A 50 -14.27 15.57 -2.43
CA ASP A 50 -14.45 16.89 -3.07
C ASP A 50 -13.36 17.90 -2.66
N SER A 51 -12.52 17.52 -1.69
CA SER A 51 -11.44 18.37 -1.18
C SER A 51 -10.17 17.59 -0.84
N LYS A 52 -9.03 18.29 -0.89
CA LYS A 52 -7.73 17.74 -0.42
C LYS A 52 -7.79 17.25 1.03
N LYS A 53 -8.63 17.87 1.85
CA LYS A 53 -8.80 17.51 3.26
C LYS A 53 -9.53 16.17 3.38
N GLU A 54 -10.63 16.00 2.66
CA GLU A 54 -11.40 14.74 2.63
C GLU A 54 -10.56 13.60 2.05
N ALA A 55 -9.84 13.84 0.95
CA ALA A 55 -8.94 12.86 0.37
C ALA A 55 -7.87 12.39 1.39
N ARG A 56 -7.33 13.32 2.17
CA ARG A 56 -6.35 12.98 3.22
C ARG A 56 -6.97 12.20 4.38
N ILE A 57 -8.20 12.52 4.78
CA ILE A 57 -8.92 11.79 5.82
C ILE A 57 -9.22 10.37 5.34
N GLY A 58 -9.76 10.21 4.14
CA GLY A 58 -10.03 8.90 3.54
C GLY A 58 -8.77 8.04 3.43
N LEU A 59 -7.66 8.63 2.95
CA LEU A 59 -6.37 7.92 2.88
C LEU A 59 -5.89 7.43 4.26
N ASN A 60 -5.98 8.29 5.28
CA ASN A 60 -5.59 7.91 6.64
C ASN A 60 -6.49 6.79 7.20
N ASN A 61 -7.79 6.83 6.91
CA ASN A 61 -8.73 5.78 7.31
C ASN A 61 -8.38 4.45 6.63
N MET A 62 -8.12 4.44 5.31
CA MET A 62 -7.68 3.23 4.60
C MET A 62 -6.40 2.64 5.18
N ILE A 63 -5.42 3.49 5.51
CA ILE A 63 -4.17 3.05 6.15
C ILE A 63 -4.46 2.42 7.51
N SER A 64 -5.30 3.05 8.34
CA SER A 64 -5.64 2.54 9.67
C SER A 64 -6.39 1.22 9.58
N GLU A 65 -7.39 1.11 8.70
CA GLU A 65 -8.15 -0.13 8.48
C GLU A 65 -7.24 -1.26 8.01
N TYR A 66 -6.30 -0.96 7.12
CA TYR A 66 -5.35 -1.97 6.64
C TYR A 66 -4.32 -2.34 7.71
N GLU A 67 -3.88 -1.39 8.54
CA GLU A 67 -3.03 -1.66 9.69
C GLU A 67 -3.72 -2.64 10.64
N ASP A 68 -4.98 -2.40 10.99
CA ASP A 68 -5.74 -3.27 11.89
C ASP A 68 -5.97 -4.66 11.29
N TYR A 69 -6.31 -4.73 9.99
CA TYR A 69 -6.38 -6.01 9.29
C TYR A 69 -5.05 -6.78 9.33
N LEU A 70 -3.91 -6.11 9.09
CA LEU A 70 -2.60 -6.75 9.14
C LEU A 70 -2.23 -7.20 10.56
N LYS A 71 -2.65 -6.47 11.61
CA LYS A 71 -2.47 -6.94 13.00
C LYS A 71 -3.19 -8.26 13.21
N ASP A 72 -4.42 -8.39 12.73
CA ASP A 72 -5.20 -9.62 12.88
C ASP A 72 -4.61 -10.79 12.08
N GLN A 73 -4.06 -10.53 10.90
CA GLN A 73 -3.52 -11.59 10.04
C GLN A 73 -2.10 -12.03 10.41
N ILE A 74 -1.22 -11.08 10.72
CA ILE A 74 0.24 -11.33 10.83
C ILE A 74 0.88 -10.66 12.05
N GLY A 75 0.07 -10.10 12.97
CA GLY A 75 0.57 -9.38 14.16
C GLY A 75 1.30 -10.25 15.19
N GLU A 76 1.14 -11.57 15.15
CA GLU A 76 1.94 -12.49 15.99
C GLU A 76 3.38 -12.64 15.49
N LEU A 77 3.63 -12.35 14.20
CA LEU A 77 4.93 -12.52 13.55
C LEU A 77 5.74 -11.23 13.49
N LEU A 78 5.11 -10.08 13.69
CA LEU A 78 5.67 -8.76 13.45
C LEU A 78 5.31 -7.80 14.57
N ASN A 79 6.22 -6.88 14.86
CA ASN A 79 5.95 -5.81 15.82
C ASN A 79 5.09 -4.69 15.20
N VAL A 80 4.56 -3.81 16.06
CA VAL A 80 3.67 -2.71 15.65
C VAL A 80 4.30 -1.78 14.61
N ALA A 81 5.60 -1.52 14.66
CA ALA A 81 6.27 -0.63 13.71
C ALA A 81 6.42 -1.28 12.32
N GLU A 82 6.65 -2.59 12.28
CA GLU A 82 6.69 -3.37 11.04
C GLU A 82 5.32 -3.42 10.39
N ILE A 83 4.26 -3.69 11.16
CA ILE A 83 2.88 -3.68 10.65
C ILE A 83 2.50 -2.33 10.04
N LYS A 84 2.82 -1.22 10.72
CA LYS A 84 2.59 0.14 10.20
C LYS A 84 3.31 0.40 8.88
N THR A 85 4.55 -0.07 8.77
CA THR A 85 5.35 0.06 7.55
C THR A 85 4.72 -0.73 6.40
N LEU A 86 4.24 -1.95 6.67
CA LEU A 86 3.57 -2.81 5.69
C LEU A 86 2.21 -2.27 5.24
N ALA A 87 1.46 -1.65 6.15
CA ALA A 87 0.19 -1.00 5.83
C ALA A 87 0.41 0.18 4.87
N LEU A 88 1.33 1.09 5.22
CA LEU A 88 1.71 2.22 4.35
C LEU A 88 2.20 1.75 2.98
N TYR A 89 3.00 0.68 2.97
CA TYR A 89 3.51 0.09 1.74
C TYR A 89 2.40 -0.46 0.85
N GLY A 90 1.48 -1.27 1.39
CA GLY A 90 0.40 -1.86 0.60
C GLY A 90 -0.56 -0.82 0.02
N ILE A 91 -0.95 0.20 0.80
CA ILE A 91 -1.77 1.32 0.30
C ILE A 91 -1.02 2.10 -0.79
N SER A 92 0.27 2.37 -0.60
CA SER A 92 1.08 3.07 -1.60
C SER A 92 1.22 2.28 -2.90
N ASN A 93 1.41 0.96 -2.80
CA ASN A 93 1.45 0.06 -3.96
C ASN A 93 0.11 0.06 -4.70
N TRP A 94 -1.00 0.01 -3.97
CA TRP A 94 -2.33 0.07 -4.57
C TRP A 94 -2.56 1.38 -5.34
N ILE A 95 -2.28 2.54 -4.72
CA ILE A 95 -2.40 3.86 -5.39
C ILE A 95 -1.55 3.91 -6.65
N ALA A 96 -0.31 3.40 -6.60
CA ALA A 96 0.57 3.36 -7.76
C ALA A 96 -0.02 2.52 -8.90
N ASN A 97 -0.61 1.35 -8.60
CA ASN A 97 -1.25 0.49 -9.59
C ASN A 97 -2.53 1.10 -10.18
N CYS A 98 -3.38 1.73 -9.35
CA CYS A 98 -4.53 2.50 -9.84
C CYS A 98 -4.10 3.68 -10.72
N SER A 99 -2.96 4.31 -10.41
CA SER A 99 -2.44 5.41 -11.23
C SER A 99 -1.94 4.94 -12.60
N LEU A 100 -1.52 3.68 -12.72
CA LEU A 100 -1.05 3.07 -13.98
C LEU A 100 -2.21 2.57 -14.85
N SER A 101 -3.35 2.17 -14.28
CA SER A 101 -4.53 1.80 -15.06
C SER A 101 -5.14 2.99 -15.82
N PHE A 102 -4.94 4.24 -15.34
CA PHE A 102 -5.34 5.44 -16.10
C PHE A 102 -4.47 5.72 -17.34
N THR A 103 -3.29 5.10 -17.45
CA THR A 103 -2.39 5.28 -18.60
C THR A 103 -2.54 4.22 -19.69
N GLU A 104 -3.32 3.15 -19.47
CA GLU A 104 -3.60 2.14 -20.50
C GLU A 104 -4.85 2.47 -21.34
N ASP A 105 -5.69 3.40 -20.86
CA ASP A 105 -6.93 3.84 -21.51
C ASP A 105 -6.79 5.16 -22.32
N GLU A 106 -5.56 5.65 -22.56
CA GLU A 106 -5.23 6.72 -23.55
C GLU A 106 -4.44 6.18 -24.75
#